data_AF-A0A0F4JRK2-F1
#
_entry.id   AF-A0A0F4JRK2-F1
#
_cell.length_a   1.000
_cell.length_b   1.000
_cell.length_c   1.000
_cell.angle_alpha   90.00
_cell.angle_beta   90.00
_cell.angle_gamma   90.00
#
_symmetry.space_group_name_H-M   'P 1'
#
loop_
_entity.id
_entity.type
_entity.pdbx_description
1 polymer ?
#
loop_
_entity_poly.entity_id
_entity_poly.type
_entity_poly.pdbx_seq_one_letter_code
_entity_poly.pdbx_strand_id
1 'polypeptide(L)'
;MSGLTAFPLPFQASRSVPYATPRTLRELEMMRCSAHIREKAGWFEKIRDAEVVARWTREAIEQGLTEAQVRYVLDELAHYAALRDGRTGIEVSGVDGVWQSDALVDEELGARLREAV
;
A
#
# COMPACT_ATOMS: atom_id res chain seq x y z
N MET A 1 16.78 -13.28 39.99
CA MET A 1 17.85 -12.63 39.20
C MET A 1 17.43 -12.62 37.74
N SER A 2 16.93 -11.50 37.25
CA SER A 2 16.55 -11.31 35.84
C SER A 2 17.83 -11.10 35.02
N GLY A 3 18.32 -12.18 34.41
CA GLY A 3 19.52 -12.18 33.58
C GLY A 3 19.27 -11.60 32.20
N LEU A 4 19.14 -10.29 32.09
CA LEU A 4 19.21 -9.58 30.82
C LEU A 4 20.46 -8.69 30.79
N THR A 5 21.17 -8.72 29.66
CA THR A 5 22.36 -7.92 29.39
C THR A 5 22.04 -6.43 29.34
N ALA A 6 23.04 -5.56 29.51
CA ALA A 6 22.88 -4.10 29.41
C ALA A 6 22.34 -3.63 28.04
N PHE A 7 22.54 -4.46 26.99
CA PHE A 7 21.95 -4.31 25.67
C PHE A 7 21.22 -5.61 25.32
N PRO A 8 19.93 -5.75 25.66
CA PRO A 8 19.15 -6.92 25.32
C PRO A 8 18.94 -6.98 23.80
N LEU A 9 18.96 -8.19 23.23
CA LEU A 9 18.62 -8.38 21.82
C LEU A 9 17.21 -7.81 21.56
N PRO A 10 16.93 -7.20 20.39
CA PRO A 10 15.62 -6.61 20.10
C PRO A 10 14.47 -7.61 20.21
N PHE A 11 14.76 -8.91 20.05
CA PHE A 11 13.83 -10.04 20.23
C PHE A 11 13.57 -10.42 21.70
N GLN A 12 14.43 -9.99 22.63
CA GLN A 12 14.34 -10.27 24.06
C GLN A 12 13.84 -9.06 24.87
N ALA A 13 14.15 -7.84 24.41
CA ALA A 13 13.69 -6.59 25.01
C ALA A 13 12.21 -6.31 24.71
N SER A 14 11.76 -6.72 23.53
CA SER A 14 10.43 -6.42 23.01
C SER A 14 9.57 -7.66 23.12
N ARG A 15 9.18 -8.04 24.35
CA ARG A 15 8.03 -8.94 24.49
C ARG A 15 6.82 -8.19 23.96
N SER A 16 6.48 -8.49 22.71
CA SER A 16 5.30 -8.00 21.99
C SER A 16 5.09 -6.49 22.13
N VAL A 17 5.75 -5.71 21.26
CA VAL A 17 4.98 -4.59 20.67
C VAL A 17 3.68 -5.24 20.17
N PRO A 18 2.48 -4.69 20.44
CA PRO A 18 1.26 -5.25 19.87
C PRO A 18 1.42 -5.18 18.36
N TYR A 19 1.85 -6.29 17.76
CA TYR A 19 1.83 -6.46 16.33
C TYR A 19 0.36 -6.32 15.92
N ALA A 20 0.12 -5.68 14.77
CA ALA A 20 -1.20 -5.72 14.15
C ALA A 20 -1.70 -7.17 14.16
N THR A 21 -2.99 -7.36 14.44
CA THR A 21 -3.62 -8.69 14.43
C THR A 21 -3.18 -9.44 13.17
N PRO A 22 -2.69 -10.70 13.29
CA PRO A 22 -2.25 -11.45 12.13
C PRO A 22 -3.36 -11.52 11.08
N ARG A 23 -3.02 -11.17 9.84
CA ARG A 23 -3.97 -11.22 8.73
C ARG A 23 -4.12 -12.64 8.21
N THR A 24 -5.34 -12.97 7.84
CA THR A 24 -5.70 -14.18 7.12
C THR A 24 -5.12 -14.13 5.69
N LEU A 25 -5.03 -15.30 5.06
CA LEU A 25 -4.61 -15.39 3.65
C LEU A 25 -5.50 -14.54 2.74
N ARG A 26 -6.82 -14.50 2.99
CA ARG A 26 -7.76 -13.72 2.19
C ARG A 26 -7.55 -12.22 2.31
N GLU A 27 -7.27 -11.73 3.51
CA GLU A 27 -6.90 -10.32 3.69
C GLU A 27 -5.59 -9.99 2.95
N LEU A 28 -4.60 -10.87 3.01
CA LEU A 28 -3.33 -10.67 2.28
C LEU A 28 -3.51 -10.65 0.76
N GLU A 29 -4.38 -11.50 0.22
CA GLU A 29 -4.72 -11.49 -1.21
C GLU A 29 -5.44 -10.21 -1.64
N MET A 30 -6.40 -9.74 -0.83
CA MET A 30 -7.12 -8.48 -1.07
C MET A 30 -6.18 -7.28 -1.01
N MET A 31 -5.31 -7.22 0.00
CA MET A 31 -4.29 -6.17 0.12
C MET A 31 -3.34 -6.17 -1.08
N ARG A 32 -2.92 -7.35 -1.53
CA ARG A 32 -2.05 -7.48 -2.70
C ARG A 32 -2.75 -6.99 -3.96
N CYS A 33 -4.03 -7.32 -4.15
CA CYS A 33 -4.84 -6.83 -5.25
C CYS A 33 -4.92 -5.29 -5.24
N SER A 34 -5.25 -4.70 -4.07
CA SER A 34 -5.27 -3.25 -3.84
C SER A 34 -3.92 -2.60 -4.18
N ALA A 35 -2.81 -3.16 -3.68
CA ALA A 35 -1.47 -2.66 -3.93
C ALA A 35 -1.08 -2.70 -5.42
N HIS A 36 -1.30 -3.81 -6.12
CA HIS A 36 -0.99 -3.92 -7.55
C HIS A 36 -1.80 -2.95 -8.42
N ILE A 37 -3.02 -2.59 -8.02
CA ILE A 37 -3.78 -1.56 -8.73
C ILE A 37 -3.15 -0.18 -8.49
N ARG A 38 -2.73 0.12 -7.26
CA ARG A 38 -2.13 1.42 -6.90
C ARG A 38 -0.72 1.64 -7.45
N GLU A 39 0.01 0.58 -7.76
CA GLU A 39 1.29 0.66 -8.48
C GLU A 39 1.14 1.17 -9.93
N LYS A 40 -0.07 1.14 -10.50
CA LYS A 40 -0.31 1.64 -11.85
C LYS A 40 -0.36 3.17 -11.82
N ALA A 41 0.45 3.83 -12.66
CA ALA A 41 0.40 5.28 -12.81
C ALA A 41 -1.03 5.79 -13.11
N GLY A 42 -1.47 6.82 -12.37
CA GLY A 42 -2.80 7.41 -12.52
C GLY A 42 -3.96 6.50 -12.10
N TRP A 43 -3.73 5.49 -11.26
CA TRP A 43 -4.79 4.58 -10.78
C TRP A 43 -5.98 5.34 -10.15
N PHE A 44 -5.72 6.44 -9.45
CA PHE A 44 -6.71 7.27 -8.75
C PHE A 44 -7.66 8.02 -9.70
N GLU A 45 -7.26 8.23 -10.96
CA GLU A 45 -8.16 8.72 -12.02
C GLU A 45 -8.90 7.56 -12.66
N LYS A 46 -8.18 6.48 -12.94
CA LYS A 46 -8.71 5.26 -13.59
C LYS A 46 -9.80 4.57 -12.79
N ILE A 47 -9.83 4.69 -11.46
CA ILE A 47 -10.91 4.15 -10.62
C ILE A 47 -12.28 4.79 -10.94
N ARG A 48 -12.30 5.95 -11.61
CA ARG A 48 -13.55 6.62 -12.06
C ARG A 48 -14.04 6.12 -13.41
N ASP A 49 -13.22 5.36 -14.13
CA ASP A 49 -13.55 4.79 -15.43
C ASP A 49 -14.18 3.39 -15.25
N ALA A 50 -15.45 3.29 -15.63
CA ALA A 50 -16.22 2.06 -15.50
C ALA A 50 -15.64 0.88 -16.30
N GLU A 51 -15.04 1.13 -17.47
CA GLU A 51 -14.43 0.07 -18.28
C GLU A 51 -13.16 -0.45 -17.62
N VAL A 52 -12.36 0.46 -17.04
CA VAL A 52 -11.15 0.10 -16.31
C VAL A 52 -11.49 -0.70 -15.05
N VAL A 53 -12.48 -0.25 -14.28
CA VAL A 53 -12.97 -0.97 -13.10
C VAL A 53 -13.53 -2.34 -13.47
N ALA A 54 -14.31 -2.43 -14.55
CA ALA A 54 -14.84 -3.71 -15.02
C ALA A 54 -13.71 -4.68 -15.42
N ARG A 55 -12.64 -4.19 -16.04
CA ARG A 55 -11.45 -4.99 -16.34
C ARG A 55 -10.74 -5.46 -15.08
N TRP A 56 -10.43 -4.58 -14.14
CA TRP A 56 -9.80 -4.98 -12.87
C TRP A 56 -10.63 -5.98 -12.09
N THR A 57 -11.96 -5.84 -12.14
CA THR A 57 -12.89 -6.78 -11.50
C THR A 57 -12.74 -8.17 -12.11
N ARG A 58 -12.73 -8.30 -13.44
CA ARG A 58 -12.52 -9.59 -14.12
C ARG A 58 -11.16 -10.18 -13.76
N GLU A 59 -10.09 -9.40 -13.86
CA GLU A 59 -8.72 -9.83 -13.53
C GLU A 59 -8.61 -10.34 -12.08
N ALA A 60 -9.26 -9.68 -11.13
CA ALA A 60 -9.24 -10.08 -9.73
C ALA A 60 -10.05 -11.36 -9.46
N ILE A 61 -11.20 -11.52 -10.13
CA ILE A 61 -11.99 -12.77 -10.05
C ILE A 61 -11.22 -13.95 -10.65
N GLU A 62 -10.56 -13.76 -11.78
CA GLU A 62 -9.69 -14.77 -12.42
C GLU A 62 -8.52 -15.19 -11.51
N GLN A 63 -8.05 -14.27 -10.66
CA GLN A 63 -7.02 -14.54 -9.63
C GLN A 63 -7.58 -15.21 -8.37
N GLY A 64 -8.87 -15.53 -8.32
CA GLY A 64 -9.49 -16.31 -7.24
C GLY A 64 -10.10 -15.49 -6.10
N LEU A 65 -10.31 -14.19 -6.29
CA LEU A 65 -11.10 -13.37 -5.38
C LEU A 65 -12.59 -13.51 -5.71
N THR A 66 -13.42 -13.50 -4.68
CA THR A 66 -14.89 -13.45 -4.83
C THR A 66 -15.35 -12.04 -5.19
N GLU A 67 -16.52 -11.91 -5.79
CA GLU A 67 -17.10 -10.60 -6.12
C GLU A 67 -17.23 -9.67 -4.90
N ALA A 68 -17.54 -10.23 -3.72
CA ALA A 68 -17.64 -9.45 -2.49
C ALA A 68 -16.27 -8.90 -2.04
N GLN A 69 -15.21 -9.69 -2.19
CA GLN A 69 -13.85 -9.26 -1.88
C GLN A 69 -13.36 -8.21 -2.88
N VAL A 70 -13.65 -8.39 -4.18
CA VAL A 70 -13.31 -7.40 -5.20
C VAL A 70 -14.03 -6.08 -4.95
N ARG A 71 -15.33 -6.13 -4.60
CA ARG A 71 -16.09 -4.92 -4.25
C ARG A 71 -15.47 -4.19 -3.06
N TYR A 72 -15.09 -4.92 -2.02
CA TYR A 72 -14.38 -4.33 -0.89
C TYR A 72 -13.09 -3.64 -1.33
N VAL A 73 -12.27 -4.28 -2.17
CA VAL A 73 -11.03 -3.69 -2.68
C VAL A 73 -11.31 -2.42 -3.49
N LEU A 74 -12.35 -2.40 -4.33
CA LEU A 74 -12.72 -1.22 -5.10
C LEU A 74 -13.22 -0.07 -4.20
N ASP A 75 -14.00 -0.36 -3.17
CA ASP A 75 -14.45 0.62 -2.19
C ASP A 75 -13.27 1.20 -1.39
N GLU A 76 -12.30 0.35 -1.02
CA GLU A 76 -11.06 0.77 -0.38
C GLU A 76 -10.24 1.69 -1.31
N LEU A 77 -10.09 1.34 -2.59
CA LEU A 77 -9.39 2.16 -3.57
C LEU A 77 -10.06 3.53 -3.75
N ALA A 78 -11.40 3.59 -3.75
CA ALA A 78 -12.12 4.86 -3.78
C ALA A 78 -11.83 5.71 -2.54
N HIS A 79 -11.76 5.09 -1.36
CA HIS A 79 -11.36 5.77 -0.12
C HIS A 79 -9.91 6.30 -0.21
N TYR A 80 -8.95 5.49 -0.66
CA TYR A 80 -7.55 5.94 -0.80
C TYR A 80 -7.39 7.03 -1.84
N ALA A 81 -8.13 6.99 -2.95
CA ALA A 81 -8.13 8.06 -3.95
C ALA A 81 -8.62 9.39 -3.36
N ALA A 82 -9.54 9.36 -2.39
CA ALA A 82 -10.01 10.54 -1.67
C ALA A 82 -9.01 11.07 -0.63
N LEU A 83 -8.12 10.22 -0.09
CA LEU A 83 -7.07 10.62 0.85
C LEU A 83 -5.84 11.23 0.18
N ARG A 84 -5.67 11.03 -1.13
CA ARG A 84 -4.51 11.52 -1.89
C ARG A 84 -4.42 13.04 -1.88
N ASP A 85 -3.24 13.59 -1.57
CA ASP A 85 -2.96 15.02 -1.74
C ASP A 85 -2.59 15.31 -3.21
N GLY A 86 -3.49 16.01 -3.91
CA GLY A 86 -3.30 16.40 -5.31
C GLY A 86 -2.07 17.29 -5.56
N ARG A 87 -1.63 18.06 -4.56
CA ARG A 87 -0.52 19.02 -4.71
C ARG A 87 0.84 18.35 -4.57
N THR A 88 0.98 17.45 -3.60
CA THR A 88 2.26 16.80 -3.28
C THR A 88 2.38 15.39 -3.83
N GLY A 89 1.28 14.83 -4.36
CA GLY A 89 1.21 13.45 -4.81
C GLY A 89 1.24 12.42 -3.68
N ILE A 90 1.19 12.85 -2.42
CA ILE A 90 1.21 11.94 -1.27
C ILE A 90 -0.05 11.07 -1.26
N GLU A 91 0.16 9.77 -1.19
CA GLU A 91 -0.88 8.75 -1.14
C GLU A 91 -0.49 7.60 -0.21
N VAL A 92 -1.49 6.82 0.19
CA VAL A 92 -1.28 5.60 0.97
C VAL A 92 -0.45 4.63 0.11
N SER A 93 0.51 3.93 0.71
CA SER A 93 1.34 2.93 0.01
C SER A 93 0.76 1.50 0.12
N GLY A 94 1.40 0.53 -0.54
CA GLY A 94 1.06 -0.90 -0.40
C GLY A 94 1.33 -1.49 0.99
N VAL A 95 2.00 -0.75 1.88
CA VAL A 95 2.32 -1.16 3.24
C VAL A 95 1.54 -0.31 4.25
N ASP A 96 0.81 -0.95 5.14
CA ASP A 96 0.04 -0.28 6.19
C ASP A 96 0.89 0.68 7.02
N GLY A 97 0.37 1.88 7.24
CA GLY A 97 1.05 2.94 7.99
C GLY A 97 2.14 3.67 7.22
N VAL A 98 2.42 3.27 5.98
CA VAL A 98 3.42 3.91 5.12
C VAL A 98 2.73 4.72 4.02
N TRP A 99 3.21 5.95 3.83
CA TRP A 99 2.79 6.86 2.77
C TRP A 99 3.90 7.00 1.72
N GLN A 100 3.53 7.24 0.47
CA GLN A 100 4.45 7.37 -0.66
C GLN A 100 4.10 8.59 -1.52
N SER A 101 5.06 9.09 -2.30
CA SER A 101 4.84 10.08 -3.35
C SER A 101 5.98 10.04 -4.35
N ASP A 102 5.63 10.01 -5.64
CA ASP A 102 6.57 10.16 -6.75
C ASP A 102 6.76 11.64 -7.18
N ALA A 103 6.06 12.58 -6.54
CA ALA A 103 6.07 14.01 -6.91
C ALA A 103 6.80 14.91 -5.91
N LEU A 104 7.22 14.38 -4.74
CA LEU A 104 7.90 15.17 -3.71
C LEU A 104 9.34 15.54 -4.08
N VAL A 105 10.01 14.70 -4.88
CA VAL A 105 11.35 14.97 -5.40
C VAL A 105 11.19 15.43 -6.85
N ASP A 106 11.46 16.70 -7.11
CA ASP A 106 11.40 17.24 -8.46
C ASP A 106 12.55 16.70 -9.34
N GLU A 107 12.37 16.83 -10.66
CA GLU A 107 13.35 16.35 -11.65
C GLU A 107 14.71 17.03 -11.52
N GLU A 108 14.74 18.30 -11.11
CA GLU A 108 15.99 19.05 -10.93
C GLU A 108 16.82 18.46 -9.78
N LEU A 109 16.20 18.30 -8.61
CA LEU A 109 16.81 17.69 -7.44
C LEU A 109 17.19 16.23 -7.74
N GLY A 110 16.32 15.49 -8.42
CA GLY A 110 16.59 14.11 -8.83
C GLY A 110 17.76 13.98 -9.81
N ALA A 111 17.94 14.93 -10.73
CA ALA A 111 19.10 14.98 -11.62
C ALA A 111 20.39 15.28 -10.85
N ARG A 112 20.36 16.30 -9.97
CA ARG A 112 21.52 16.68 -9.14
C ARG A 112 22.00 15.55 -8.23
N LEU A 113 21.07 14.78 -7.65
CA LEU A 113 21.42 13.63 -6.81
C LEU A 113 22.08 12.49 -7.59
N ARG A 114 21.65 12.27 -8.85
CA ARG A 114 22.24 11.26 -9.74
C ARG A 114 23.64 11.61 -10.20
N GLU A 115 23.94 12.90 -10.43
CA GLU A 115 25.28 13.35 -10.82
C GLU A 115 26.32 13.23 -9.69
N ALA A 116 25.88 13.18 -8.43
CA ALA A 116 26.75 13.16 -7.27
C ALA A 116 27.27 11.75 -6.88
N VAL A 117 26.84 10.70 -7.60
CA VAL A 117 27.19 9.28 -7.36
C VAL A 117 27.98 8.73 -8.54
#